data_AF-A0A8J6IG31-F1
#
_entry.id   AF-A0A8J6IG31-F1
#
_cell.length_a   1.000
_cell.length_b   1.000
_cell.length_c   1.000
_cell.angle_alpha   90.00
_cell.angle_beta   90.00
_cell.angle_gamma   90.00
#
_symmetry.space_group_name_H-M   'P 1'
#
loop_
_entity.id
_entity.type
_entity.pdbx_description
1 polymer ?
#
loop_
_entity_poly.entity_id
_entity_poly.type
_entity_poly.pdbx_seq_one_letter_code
_entity_poly.pdbx_strand_id
1 'polypeptide(L)'
;AQPPPVYSSAGGNTAAMASHGAPRGGGARPWLIVLGVLALIGAGGVGWALSQESDDAPGTQIPFGGTPTPTPTVSPLASASASPSSTATVGPPPSPNPLATPIPTPTPTPTPVPIIVLPTPTPTPTPVPVPTAELNGLQQAIEAAAYTDPAAKDDLAARMSAIRSDAENNKRPAAAAKVDDLVAKIGELEGQGVINPEDAQQLKDRAAALRAKLVS
;
A
#
# COMPACT_ATOMS: atom_id res chain seq x y z
N ALA A 1 -17.70 -14.36 90.73
CA ALA A 1 -17.56 -12.99 91.24
C ALA A 1 -16.11 -12.54 91.05
N GLN A 2 -15.96 -11.37 90.42
CA GLN A 2 -14.78 -10.48 90.25
C GLN A 2 -13.52 -10.95 89.46
N PRO A 3 -12.95 -10.04 88.61
CA PRO A 3 -11.83 -10.29 87.70
C PRO A 3 -10.43 -10.08 88.33
N PRO A 4 -9.33 -10.52 87.69
CA PRO A 4 -7.96 -10.20 88.10
C PRO A 4 -7.55 -8.74 87.84
N PRO A 5 -6.51 -8.24 88.53
CA PRO A 5 -6.30 -6.82 88.78
C PRO A 5 -5.77 -5.99 87.60
N VAL A 6 -6.20 -4.74 87.61
CA VAL A 6 -5.76 -3.65 86.75
C VAL A 6 -4.31 -3.26 87.11
N TYR A 7 -3.41 -3.30 86.13
CA TYR A 7 -2.11 -2.63 86.23
C TYR A 7 -2.26 -1.16 85.83
N SER A 8 -2.04 -0.27 86.79
CA SER A 8 -1.79 1.16 86.56
C SER A 8 -0.29 1.46 86.65
N SER A 9 0.27 2.04 85.60
CA SER A 9 1.53 2.78 85.57
C SER A 9 1.51 3.57 84.25
N ALA A 10 1.03 4.81 84.19
CA ALA A 10 1.57 6.06 84.75
C ALA A 10 2.94 6.43 84.17
N GLY A 11 2.94 7.44 83.28
CA GLY A 11 4.01 8.44 83.23
C GLY A 11 4.47 8.86 81.85
N GLY A 12 4.29 10.15 81.50
CA GLY A 12 5.17 10.88 80.60
C GLY A 12 4.57 11.24 79.24
N ASN A 13 3.61 12.16 79.13
CA ASN A 13 3.76 13.63 79.18
C ASN A 13 4.11 14.28 77.81
N THR A 14 3.28 15.27 77.48
CA THR A 14 3.59 16.53 76.75
C THR A 14 3.83 16.50 75.25
N ALA A 15 2.91 17.12 74.49
CA ALA A 15 3.10 18.37 73.71
C ALA A 15 2.04 18.44 72.58
N ALA A 16 1.07 19.36 72.70
CA ALA A 16 1.01 20.63 71.94
C ALA A 16 0.61 20.43 70.46
N MET A 17 -0.66 20.64 70.10
CA MET A 17 -1.19 21.90 69.56
C MET A 17 -0.38 22.53 68.40
N ALA A 18 -1.11 22.72 67.30
CA ALA A 18 -0.86 23.63 66.19
C ALA A 18 0.25 23.29 65.18
N SER A 19 -0.12 23.10 63.91
CA SER A 19 0.13 24.12 62.89
C SER A 19 -0.36 23.64 61.51
N HIS A 20 -1.24 24.44 60.91
CA HIS A 20 -1.44 24.44 59.47
C HIS A 20 -0.14 24.91 58.79
N GLY A 21 0.53 24.01 58.08
CA GLY A 21 1.70 24.32 57.28
C GLY A 21 1.60 23.65 55.92
N ALA A 22 1.25 24.43 54.89
CA ALA A 22 1.27 24.02 53.50
C ALA A 22 2.69 23.63 53.05
N PRO A 23 2.87 22.59 52.21
CA PRO A 23 4.06 22.51 51.39
C PRO A 23 3.88 23.38 50.13
N ARG A 24 4.42 24.60 50.18
CA ARG A 24 4.97 25.25 48.98
C ARG A 24 6.43 24.81 48.88
N GLY A 25 6.78 24.12 47.80
CA GLY A 25 8.19 23.86 47.50
C GLY A 25 8.43 22.80 46.44
N GLY A 26 8.55 23.25 45.19
CA GLY A 26 9.53 22.69 44.26
C GLY A 26 9.30 21.27 43.77
N GLY A 27 8.41 21.09 42.81
CA GLY A 27 8.32 19.87 42.02
C GLY A 27 7.70 20.18 40.68
N ALA A 28 8.45 20.90 39.83
CA ALA A 28 8.08 21.12 38.44
C ALA A 28 7.83 19.74 37.81
N ARG A 29 6.56 19.48 37.52
CA ARG A 29 6.06 18.21 37.02
C ARG A 29 6.74 17.94 35.67
N PRO A 30 7.47 16.82 35.49
CA PRO A 30 8.29 16.52 34.31
C PRO A 30 7.49 16.41 33.00
N TRP A 31 6.16 16.47 33.08
CA TRP A 31 5.27 16.41 31.93
C TRP A 31 5.31 17.67 31.03
N LEU A 32 5.74 18.82 31.55
CA LEU A 32 5.84 20.05 30.75
C LEU A 32 7.12 20.15 29.90
N ILE A 33 8.15 19.33 30.16
CA ILE A 33 9.35 19.27 29.31
C ILE A 33 9.07 18.47 28.02
N VAL A 34 8.16 17.49 28.08
CA VAL A 34 7.78 16.70 26.89
C VAL A 34 7.02 17.56 25.86
N LEU A 35 6.20 18.52 26.30
CA LEU A 35 5.51 19.44 25.38
C LEU A 35 6.42 20.53 24.80
N GLY A 36 7.52 20.88 25.48
CA GLY A 36 8.52 21.82 24.96
C GLY A 36 9.43 21.24 23.88
N VAL A 37 9.69 19.93 23.91
CA VAL A 37 10.53 19.24 22.89
C VAL A 37 9.72 18.86 21.65
N LEU A 38 8.40 18.64 21.78
CA LEU A 38 7.48 18.43 20.65
C LEU A 38 7.16 19.69 19.83
N ALA A 39 7.61 20.87 20.26
CA ALA A 39 7.43 22.15 19.56
C ALA A 39 8.67 22.61 18.75
N LEU A 40 9.73 21.80 18.67
CA LEU A 40 10.98 22.12 17.95
C LEU A 40 11.31 21.16 16.79
N ILE A 41 10.31 20.41 16.30
CA ILE A 41 10.37 19.70 15.01
C ILE A 41 9.19 20.18 14.14
N GLY A 42 9.11 21.50 14.01
CA GLY A 42 8.08 22.21 13.26
C GLY A 42 8.70 23.33 12.43
N ALA A 43 9.74 23.04 11.67
CA ALA A 43 10.29 23.94 10.66
C ALA A 43 11.28 23.19 9.75
N GLY A 44 10.80 22.70 8.61
CA GLY A 44 11.68 22.20 7.55
C GLY A 44 11.01 21.20 6.62
N GLY A 45 10.45 21.69 5.51
CA GLY A 45 9.99 20.81 4.43
C GLY A 45 8.74 21.28 3.68
N VAL A 46 8.72 22.53 3.24
CA VAL A 46 7.76 23.01 2.23
C VAL A 46 8.19 22.45 0.87
N GLY A 47 7.23 21.89 0.13
CA GLY A 47 7.23 21.88 -1.33
C GLY A 47 8.00 20.76 -2.02
N TRP A 48 7.31 19.65 -2.30
CA TRP A 48 7.48 18.95 -3.57
C TRP A 48 6.10 18.77 -4.21
N ALA A 49 5.85 19.70 -5.13
CA ALA A 49 4.74 19.67 -6.06
C ALA A 49 4.84 18.43 -6.97
N LEU A 50 3.72 18.13 -7.60
CA LEU A 50 3.56 17.21 -8.71
C LEU A 50 4.72 17.33 -9.71
N SER A 51 5.59 16.32 -9.77
CA SER A 51 6.50 16.09 -10.90
C SER A 51 6.36 14.64 -11.34
N GLN A 52 5.33 14.38 -12.14
CA GLN A 52 5.61 13.69 -13.41
C GLN A 52 5.64 14.77 -14.47
N GLU A 53 6.78 15.46 -14.50
CA GLU A 53 7.28 16.23 -15.63
C GLU A 53 7.32 15.29 -16.83
N SER A 54 6.35 15.44 -17.72
CA SER A 54 6.43 14.93 -19.08
C SER A 54 6.76 16.13 -19.96
N ASP A 55 8.03 16.45 -20.08
CA ASP A 55 8.51 17.40 -21.08
C ASP A 55 9.70 16.80 -21.82
N ASP A 56 9.42 16.37 -23.05
CA ASP A 56 10.24 16.73 -24.21
C ASP A 56 9.40 16.55 -25.48
N ALA A 57 8.62 17.58 -25.77
CA ALA A 57 8.40 18.00 -27.14
C ALA A 57 9.19 19.30 -27.35
N PRO A 58 10.17 19.36 -28.27
CA PRO A 58 10.63 20.64 -28.78
C PRO A 58 9.57 21.17 -29.75
N GLY A 59 8.98 22.30 -29.36
CA GLY A 59 7.95 22.97 -30.13
C GLY A 59 8.40 23.45 -31.51
N THR A 60 7.42 23.64 -32.37
CA THR A 60 7.37 24.74 -33.33
C THR A 60 5.89 25.05 -33.57
N GLN A 61 5.40 26.11 -32.93
CA GLN A 61 4.23 26.87 -33.40
C GLN A 61 4.73 27.89 -34.45
N ILE A 62 3.97 28.47 -35.40
CA ILE A 62 2.58 28.97 -35.42
C ILE A 62 2.14 29.19 -36.92
N PRO A 63 0.91 29.67 -37.26
CA PRO A 63 0.01 29.11 -38.28
C PRO A 63 -0.19 30.02 -39.52
N PHE A 64 -0.90 29.60 -40.58
CA PHE A 64 -1.76 30.49 -41.41
C PHE A 64 -2.83 29.70 -42.16
N GLY A 65 -4.03 30.28 -42.22
CA GLY A 65 -5.23 29.69 -42.79
C GLY A 65 -5.26 29.63 -44.32
N GLY A 66 -6.21 28.84 -44.82
CA GLY A 66 -6.52 28.73 -46.23
C GLY A 66 -7.64 27.71 -46.45
N THR A 67 -8.81 28.22 -46.78
CA THR A 67 -10.09 27.61 -47.14
C THR A 67 -9.99 26.31 -47.97
N PRO A 68 -10.90 25.31 -47.80
CA PRO A 68 -10.97 24.20 -48.76
C PRO A 68 -11.49 24.72 -50.10
N THR A 69 -10.64 24.74 -51.12
CA THR A 69 -11.05 25.00 -52.51
C THR A 69 -11.46 23.68 -53.17
N PRO A 70 -12.75 23.46 -53.51
CA PRO A 70 -13.09 22.39 -54.44
C PRO A 70 -12.56 22.78 -55.82
N THR A 71 -11.77 21.90 -56.44
CA THR A 71 -11.38 22.05 -57.85
C THR A 71 -12.35 21.25 -58.70
N PRO A 72 -13.32 21.88 -59.40
CA PRO A 72 -14.00 21.24 -60.52
C PRO A 72 -13.07 21.29 -61.74
N THR A 73 -12.42 20.19 -62.07
CA THR A 73 -11.78 20.06 -63.39
C THR A 73 -12.84 19.67 -64.41
N VAL A 74 -13.49 20.68 -64.99
CA VAL A 74 -14.13 20.53 -66.30
C VAL A 74 -13.07 20.68 -67.38
N SER A 75 -12.97 19.69 -68.26
CA SER A 75 -12.20 19.82 -69.51
C SER A 75 -13.18 19.76 -70.68
N PRO A 76 -13.59 20.91 -71.26
CA PRO A 76 -14.31 20.92 -72.52
C PRO A 76 -13.28 20.95 -73.66
N LEU A 77 -13.07 19.82 -74.34
CA LEU A 77 -12.37 19.84 -75.62
C LEU A 77 -13.37 20.19 -76.72
N ALA A 78 -13.36 21.47 -77.09
CA ALA A 78 -13.92 21.91 -78.35
C ALA A 78 -13.06 21.42 -79.52
N SER A 79 -13.68 20.80 -80.51
CA SER A 79 -13.15 20.81 -81.88
C SER A 79 -14.29 20.76 -82.86
N ALA A 80 -14.51 21.91 -83.49
CA ALA A 80 -15.35 22.08 -84.65
C ALA A 80 -14.71 21.38 -85.86
N SER A 81 -15.54 20.72 -86.67
CA SER A 81 -15.26 20.56 -88.09
C SER A 81 -16.58 20.55 -88.83
N ALA A 82 -16.79 21.57 -89.65
CA ALA A 82 -17.95 21.72 -90.51
C ALA A 82 -17.79 20.84 -91.76
N SER A 83 -18.88 20.22 -92.21
CA SER A 83 -19.05 19.82 -93.61
C SER A 83 -20.55 19.78 -93.94
N PRO A 84 -21.04 20.57 -94.93
CA PRO A 84 -22.44 20.60 -95.32
C PRO A 84 -22.74 19.57 -96.42
N SER A 85 -24.04 19.32 -96.66
CA SER A 85 -24.68 18.47 -97.69
C SER A 85 -25.25 17.18 -97.07
N SER A 86 -26.51 16.78 -97.24
CA SER A 86 -27.43 16.98 -98.36
C SER A 86 -28.90 16.87 -97.93
N THR A 87 -29.76 17.48 -98.73
CA THR A 87 -31.23 17.57 -98.70
C THR A 87 -32.01 16.25 -98.53
N ALA A 88 -32.96 16.30 -97.59
CA ALA A 88 -34.28 15.67 -97.48
C ALA A 88 -34.50 14.15 -97.69
N THR A 89 -35.12 13.53 -96.68
CA THR A 89 -36.33 12.68 -96.80
C THR A 89 -36.95 12.54 -95.40
N VAL A 90 -38.19 13.02 -95.21
CA VAL A 90 -38.93 12.91 -93.93
C VAL A 90 -39.41 11.47 -93.79
N GLY A 91 -38.79 10.71 -92.88
CA GLY A 91 -39.28 9.41 -92.41
C GLY A 91 -40.25 9.57 -91.23
N PRO A 92 -41.14 8.60 -90.99
CA PRO A 92 -42.11 8.63 -89.89
C PRO A 92 -41.40 8.73 -88.51
N PRO A 93 -42.05 9.29 -87.49
CA PRO A 93 -41.44 9.54 -86.18
C PRO A 93 -40.96 8.22 -85.54
N PRO A 94 -39.76 8.18 -84.91
CA PRO A 94 -39.29 6.99 -84.21
C PRO A 94 -40.18 6.71 -83.00
N SER A 95 -40.50 5.43 -82.82
CA SER A 95 -41.22 4.89 -81.66
C SER A 95 -40.54 5.28 -80.35
N PRO A 96 -41.28 5.60 -79.26
CA PRO A 96 -40.69 5.91 -77.96
C PRO A 96 -39.82 4.74 -77.47
N ASN A 97 -38.56 5.04 -77.15
CA ASN A 97 -37.62 4.09 -76.58
C ASN A 97 -38.10 3.68 -75.18
N PRO A 98 -38.19 2.38 -74.83
CA PRO A 98 -38.63 1.97 -73.50
C PRO A 98 -37.68 2.54 -72.44
N LEU A 99 -38.28 3.22 -71.45
CA LEU A 99 -37.56 3.80 -70.31
C LEU A 99 -36.85 2.68 -69.55
N ALA A 100 -35.52 2.78 -69.44
CA ALA A 100 -34.72 1.80 -68.71
C ALA A 100 -35.23 1.69 -67.26
N THR A 101 -35.54 0.48 -66.84
CA THR A 101 -36.00 0.18 -65.48
C THR A 101 -34.87 0.50 -64.50
N PRO A 102 -35.08 1.30 -63.44
CA PRO A 102 -34.03 1.60 -62.50
C PRO A 102 -33.59 0.33 -61.77
N ILE A 103 -32.28 0.09 -61.74
CA ILE A 103 -31.68 -1.02 -60.99
C ILE A 103 -31.85 -0.72 -59.49
N PRO A 104 -32.38 -1.67 -58.69
CA PRO A 104 -32.49 -1.48 -57.25
C PRO A 104 -31.10 -1.33 -56.63
N THR A 105 -30.94 -0.28 -55.84
CA THR A 105 -29.71 -0.02 -55.08
C THR A 105 -29.49 -1.11 -54.04
N PRO A 106 -28.29 -1.72 -53.94
CA PRO A 106 -28.04 -2.76 -52.95
C PRO A 106 -28.25 -2.21 -51.53
N THR A 107 -28.96 -2.98 -50.71
CA THR A 107 -29.19 -2.66 -49.30
C THR A 107 -27.88 -2.81 -48.52
N PRO A 108 -27.48 -1.84 -47.68
CA PRO A 108 -26.26 -1.94 -46.91
C PRO A 108 -26.34 -3.12 -45.94
N THR A 109 -25.30 -3.95 -45.94
CA THR A 109 -25.16 -5.08 -45.01
C THR A 109 -24.91 -4.54 -43.59
N PRO A 110 -25.59 -5.07 -42.55
CA PRO A 110 -25.36 -4.63 -41.18
C PRO A 110 -23.92 -4.90 -40.75
N THR A 111 -23.26 -3.86 -40.25
CA THR A 111 -21.92 -3.95 -39.67
C THR A 111 -21.98 -4.73 -38.36
N PRO A 112 -21.07 -5.70 -38.11
CA PRO A 112 -21.05 -6.46 -36.86
C PRO A 112 -20.83 -5.53 -35.66
N VAL A 113 -21.63 -5.73 -34.62
CA VAL A 113 -21.52 -5.01 -33.34
C VAL A 113 -20.41 -5.67 -32.50
N PRO A 114 -19.44 -4.91 -31.98
CA PRO A 114 -18.37 -5.46 -31.16
C PRO A 114 -18.93 -6.05 -29.86
N ILE A 115 -18.52 -7.28 -29.55
CA ILE A 115 -18.87 -7.97 -28.31
C ILE A 115 -17.85 -7.56 -27.25
N ILE A 116 -18.30 -6.87 -26.21
CA ILE A 116 -17.47 -6.52 -25.06
C ILE A 116 -17.44 -7.73 -24.11
N VAL A 117 -16.27 -8.33 -23.93
CA VAL A 117 -16.03 -9.33 -22.88
C VAL A 117 -15.67 -8.63 -21.58
N LEU A 118 -16.46 -8.85 -20.54
CA LEU A 118 -16.20 -8.35 -19.19
C LEU A 118 -15.05 -9.15 -18.56
N PRO A 119 -14.02 -8.52 -17.98
CA PRO A 119 -12.99 -9.24 -17.23
C PRO A 119 -13.62 -9.98 -16.06
N THR A 120 -13.33 -11.27 -15.96
CA THR A 120 -13.75 -12.10 -14.82
C THR A 120 -13.06 -11.57 -13.56
N PRO A 121 -13.78 -11.37 -12.44
CA PRO A 121 -13.14 -10.90 -11.21
C PRO A 121 -12.10 -11.92 -10.74
N THR A 122 -10.87 -11.45 -10.54
CA THR A 122 -9.80 -12.24 -9.95
C THR A 122 -10.20 -12.62 -8.52
N PRO A 123 -10.09 -13.89 -8.11
CA PRO A 123 -10.40 -14.27 -6.73
C PRO A 123 -9.51 -13.48 -5.76
N THR A 124 -10.12 -12.89 -4.74
CA THR A 124 -9.39 -12.27 -3.63
C THR A 124 -8.63 -13.38 -2.89
N PRO A 125 -7.31 -13.22 -2.64
CA PRO A 125 -6.55 -14.21 -1.90
C PRO A 125 -7.17 -14.41 -0.50
N THR A 126 -7.35 -15.66 -0.11
CA THR A 126 -7.79 -16.01 1.25
C THR A 126 -6.67 -15.64 2.23
N PRO A 127 -6.97 -14.94 3.35
CA PRO A 127 -5.97 -14.66 4.37
C PRO A 127 -5.41 -15.97 4.93
N VAL A 128 -4.09 -16.09 4.97
CA VAL A 128 -3.42 -17.26 5.55
C VAL A 128 -3.36 -17.08 7.07
N PRO A 129 -3.71 -18.10 7.87
CA PRO A 129 -3.68 -17.98 9.33
C PRO A 129 -2.26 -17.71 9.85
N VAL A 130 -2.16 -16.82 10.83
CA VAL A 130 -0.94 -16.51 11.57
C VAL A 130 -0.58 -17.70 12.49
N PRO A 131 0.68 -18.14 12.57
CA PRO A 131 1.12 -19.26 13.42
C PRO A 131 1.24 -18.84 14.90
N THR A 132 0.09 -18.54 15.52
CA THR A 132 0.01 -17.97 16.88
C THR A 132 0.53 -18.93 17.95
N ALA A 133 0.31 -20.24 17.79
CA ALA A 133 0.76 -21.24 18.76
C ALA A 133 2.28 -21.30 18.83
N GLU A 134 2.95 -21.29 17.68
CA GLU A 134 4.40 -21.30 17.55
C GLU A 134 5.02 -20.00 18.05
N LEU A 135 4.41 -18.85 17.75
CA LEU A 135 4.83 -17.55 18.29
C LEU A 135 4.77 -17.54 19.82
N ASN A 136 3.67 -17.99 20.41
CA ASN A 136 3.53 -18.00 21.87
C ASN A 136 4.47 -19.02 22.52
N GLY A 137 4.66 -20.19 21.89
CA GLY A 137 5.62 -21.18 22.34
C GLY A 137 7.05 -20.63 22.36
N LEU A 138 7.50 -20.04 21.25
CA LEU A 138 8.85 -19.46 21.19
C LEU A 138 9.02 -18.32 22.21
N GLN A 139 8.01 -17.47 22.43
CA GLN A 139 8.10 -16.42 23.45
C GLN A 139 8.23 -16.99 24.87
N GLN A 140 7.45 -18.02 25.20
CA GLN A 140 7.56 -18.69 26.50
C GLN A 140 8.94 -19.33 26.70
N ALA A 141 9.54 -19.91 25.66
CA ALA A 141 10.92 -20.40 25.76
C ALA A 141 11.92 -19.27 25.98
N ILE A 142 11.75 -18.12 25.31
CA ILE A 142 12.61 -16.95 25.52
C ILE A 142 12.51 -16.48 26.98
N GLU A 143 11.31 -16.54 27.57
CA GLU A 143 11.08 -16.12 28.94
C GLU A 143 11.61 -17.10 29.99
N ALA A 144 11.53 -18.40 29.70
CA ALA A 144 11.95 -19.49 30.59
C ALA A 144 13.45 -19.81 30.52
N ALA A 145 14.11 -19.50 29.40
CA ALA A 145 15.53 -19.75 29.22
C ALA A 145 16.39 -19.03 30.28
N ALA A 146 17.47 -19.69 30.70
CA ALA A 146 18.43 -19.12 31.63
C ALA A 146 19.46 -18.24 30.89
N TYR A 147 19.45 -16.95 31.22
CA TYR A 147 20.41 -15.96 30.70
C TYR A 147 21.32 -15.46 31.82
N THR A 148 22.59 -15.30 31.50
CA THR A 148 23.58 -14.64 32.36
C THR A 148 23.48 -13.11 32.26
N ASP A 149 23.01 -12.59 31.12
CA ASP A 149 22.79 -11.17 30.87
C ASP A 149 21.30 -10.87 30.59
N PRO A 150 20.62 -10.05 31.42
CA PRO A 150 19.23 -9.66 31.18
C PRO A 150 19.04 -8.86 29.87
N ALA A 151 20.05 -8.12 29.41
CA ALA A 151 19.95 -7.36 28.16
C ALA A 151 19.81 -8.28 26.94
N ALA A 152 20.40 -9.47 26.99
CA ALA A 152 20.27 -10.47 25.93
C ALA A 152 18.83 -11.00 25.81
N LYS A 153 18.15 -11.17 26.95
CA LYS A 153 16.72 -11.53 26.97
C LYS A 153 15.86 -10.44 26.34
N ASP A 154 16.14 -9.17 26.67
CA ASP A 154 15.40 -8.03 26.12
C ASP A 154 15.60 -7.89 24.60
N ASP A 155 16.82 -8.10 24.09
CA ASP A 155 17.11 -8.12 22.64
C ASP A 155 16.32 -9.23 21.92
N LEU A 156 16.32 -10.44 22.49
CA LEU A 156 15.62 -11.57 21.91
C LEU A 156 14.08 -11.36 21.94
N ALA A 157 13.56 -10.78 23.02
CA ALA A 157 12.15 -10.39 23.13
C ALA A 157 11.77 -9.28 22.12
N ALA A 158 12.64 -8.31 21.89
CA ALA A 158 12.42 -7.26 20.90
C ALA A 158 12.35 -7.83 19.47
N ARG A 159 13.29 -8.73 19.13
CA ARG A 159 13.27 -9.47 17.85
C ARG A 159 11.99 -10.30 17.70
N MET A 160 11.55 -10.95 18.77
CA MET A 160 10.31 -11.72 18.79
C MET A 160 9.07 -10.86 18.56
N SER A 161 9.01 -9.68 19.17
CA SER A 161 7.95 -8.69 18.93
C SER A 161 7.92 -8.24 17.46
N ALA A 162 9.09 -8.03 16.85
CA ALA A 162 9.21 -7.66 15.45
C ALA A 162 8.77 -8.79 14.49
N ILE A 163 8.99 -10.06 14.85
CA ILE A 163 8.49 -11.23 14.10
C ILE A 163 6.98 -11.29 14.19
N ARG A 164 6.41 -11.19 15.40
CA ARG A 164 4.96 -11.21 15.62
C ARG A 164 4.27 -10.10 14.82
N SER A 165 4.80 -8.88 14.87
CA SER A 165 4.24 -7.75 14.14
C SER A 165 4.20 -8.00 12.62
N ASP A 166 5.28 -8.56 12.04
CA ASP A 166 5.27 -8.89 10.61
C ASP A 166 4.31 -10.02 10.27
N ALA A 167 4.22 -11.05 11.12
CA ALA A 167 3.30 -12.16 10.93
C ALA A 167 1.83 -11.69 10.97
N GLU A 168 1.47 -10.83 11.92
CA GLU A 168 0.13 -10.23 12.05
C GLU A 168 -0.22 -9.31 10.87
N ASN A 169 0.77 -8.62 10.31
CA ASN A 169 0.60 -7.77 9.13
C ASN A 169 0.63 -8.55 7.79
N ASN A 170 0.48 -9.88 7.82
CA ASN A 170 0.56 -10.76 6.65
C ASN A 170 1.90 -10.71 5.89
N LYS A 171 2.98 -10.22 6.52
CA LYS A 171 4.33 -10.16 5.94
C LYS A 171 5.14 -11.42 6.27
N ARG A 172 4.60 -12.59 5.92
CA ARG A 172 5.20 -13.91 6.26
C ARG A 172 6.66 -14.08 5.79
N PRO A 173 7.07 -13.63 4.58
CA PRO A 173 8.48 -13.71 4.17
C PRO A 173 9.40 -12.85 5.01
N ALA A 174 8.96 -11.64 5.40
CA ALA A 174 9.73 -10.76 6.28
C ALA A 174 9.83 -11.34 7.69
N ALA A 175 8.74 -11.89 8.21
CA ALA A 175 8.72 -12.60 9.49
C ALA A 175 9.69 -13.79 9.48
N ALA A 176 9.71 -14.60 8.41
CA ALA A 176 10.62 -15.73 8.28
C ALA A 176 12.11 -15.30 8.28
N ALA A 177 12.44 -14.22 7.57
CA ALA A 177 13.79 -13.66 7.59
C ALA A 177 14.21 -13.17 8.99
N LYS A 178 13.29 -12.57 9.74
CA LYS A 178 13.53 -12.17 11.14
C LYS A 178 13.69 -13.37 12.08
N VAL A 179 13.01 -14.49 11.81
CA VAL A 179 13.25 -15.75 12.55
C VAL A 179 14.66 -16.28 12.29
N ASP A 180 15.15 -16.20 11.05
CA ASP A 180 16.53 -16.59 10.72
C ASP A 180 17.56 -15.73 11.45
N ASP A 181 17.33 -14.41 11.52
CA ASP A 181 18.14 -13.47 12.29
C ASP A 181 18.07 -13.73 13.81
N LEU A 182 16.90 -14.08 14.35
CA LEU A 182 16.74 -14.50 15.74
C LEU A 182 17.55 -15.77 16.05
N VAL A 183 17.52 -16.77 15.17
CA VAL A 183 18.33 -18.01 15.31
C VAL A 183 19.82 -17.71 15.28
N ALA A 184 20.27 -16.82 14.38
CA ALA A 184 21.65 -16.38 14.34
C ALA A 184 22.07 -15.71 15.66
N LYS A 185 21.20 -14.85 16.22
CA LYS A 185 21.47 -14.20 17.51
C LYS A 185 21.56 -15.19 18.67
N ILE A 186 20.68 -16.19 18.72
CA ILE A 186 20.75 -17.26 19.72
C ILE A 186 22.10 -18.01 19.62
N GLY A 187 22.58 -18.29 18.41
CA GLY A 187 23.89 -18.91 18.20
C GLY A 187 25.06 -18.04 18.68
N GLU A 188 24.97 -16.72 18.50
CA GLU A 188 25.95 -15.78 19.05
C GLU A 188 25.95 -15.79 20.58
N LEU A 189 24.78 -15.72 21.20
CA LEU A 189 24.61 -15.74 22.65
C LEU A 189 25.13 -17.05 23.27
N GLU A 190 24.90 -18.18 22.60
CA GLU A 190 25.43 -19.49 23.00
C GLU A 190 26.97 -19.50 22.92
N GLY A 191 27.54 -19.00 21.82
CA GLY A 191 28.99 -18.89 21.66
C GLY A 191 29.66 -17.96 22.69
N GLN A 192 28.92 -16.97 23.20
CA GLN A 192 29.35 -16.06 24.26
C GLN A 192 29.13 -16.64 25.67
N GLY A 193 28.47 -17.80 25.81
CA GLY A 193 28.09 -18.38 27.10
C GLY A 193 27.03 -17.57 27.87
N VAL A 194 26.29 -16.70 27.17
CA VAL A 194 25.25 -15.84 27.76
C VAL A 194 23.97 -16.64 28.02
N ILE A 195 23.73 -17.68 27.23
CA ILE A 195 22.57 -18.58 27.36
C ILE A 195 23.06 -20.02 27.57
N ASN A 196 22.33 -20.79 28.37
CA ASN A 196 22.57 -22.23 28.52
C ASN A 196 22.40 -22.95 27.15
N PRO A 197 23.35 -23.81 26.72
CA PRO A 197 23.27 -24.50 25.43
C PRO A 197 21.99 -25.32 25.25
N GLU A 198 21.43 -25.91 26.32
CA GLU A 198 20.17 -26.66 26.23
C GLU A 198 18.99 -25.73 25.88
N ASP A 199 18.90 -24.57 26.54
CA ASP A 199 17.87 -23.57 26.28
C ASP A 199 18.04 -22.95 24.88
N ALA A 200 19.29 -22.70 24.48
CA ALA A 200 19.62 -22.22 23.15
C ALA A 200 19.15 -23.20 22.06
N GLN A 201 19.34 -24.50 22.27
CA GLN A 201 18.87 -25.52 21.33
C GLN A 201 17.34 -25.57 21.28
N GLN A 202 16.65 -25.54 22.43
CA GLN A 202 15.18 -25.49 22.46
C GLN A 202 14.63 -24.26 21.73
N LEU A 203 15.28 -23.10 21.88
CA LEU A 203 14.89 -21.88 21.16
C LEU A 203 15.08 -22.02 19.65
N LYS A 204 16.20 -22.60 19.21
CA LYS A 204 16.46 -22.88 17.79
C LYS A 204 15.42 -23.82 17.19
N ASP A 205 15.05 -24.88 17.90
CA ASP A 205 14.07 -25.86 17.44
C ASP A 205 12.67 -25.23 17.31
N ARG A 206 12.26 -24.43 18.31
CA ARG A 206 10.98 -23.70 18.27
C ARG A 206 10.96 -22.64 17.17
N ALA A 207 12.09 -21.94 16.96
CA ALA A 207 12.24 -20.99 15.86
C ALA A 207 12.16 -21.71 14.49
N ALA A 208 12.77 -22.88 14.34
CA ALA A 208 12.66 -23.68 13.13
C ALA A 208 11.21 -24.13 12.85
N ALA A 209 10.47 -24.55 13.87
CA ALA A 209 9.05 -24.89 13.75
C ALA A 209 8.21 -23.67 13.32
N LEU A 210 8.44 -22.50 13.91
CA LEU A 210 7.80 -21.25 13.52
C LEU A 210 8.12 -20.89 12.07
N ARG A 211 9.39 -20.99 11.67
CA ARG A 211 9.84 -20.72 10.30
C ARG A 211 9.14 -21.63 9.30
N ALA A 212 9.05 -22.92 9.57
CA ALA A 212 8.36 -23.89 8.73
C ALA A 212 6.89 -23.51 8.53
N LYS A 213 6.22 -23.01 9.58
CA LYS A 213 4.86 -22.51 9.49
C LYS A 213 4.72 -21.17 8.77
N LEU A 214 5.76 -20.33 8.72
CA LEU A 214 5.70 -19.06 7.99
C LEU A 214 5.92 -19.24 6.48
N VAL A 215 6.68 -20.26 6.08
CA VAL A 215 6.98 -20.55 4.66
C VAL A 215 6.03 -21.57 4.01
N SER A 216 5.20 -22.25 4.80
CA SER A 216 4.13 -23.14 4.32
C SER A 216 2.90 -22.38 3.85
#